data_AF-A0A7T9CFD0-F1
#
_entry.id   AF-A0A7T9CFD0-F1
#
_cell.length_a   1.000
_cell.length_b   1.000
_cell.length_c   1.000
_cell.angle_alpha   90.00
_cell.angle_beta   90.00
_cell.angle_gamma   90.00
#
_symmetry.space_group_name_H-M   'P 1'
#
loop_
_entity.id
_entity.type
_entity.pdbx_description
1 polymer ?
#
loop_
_entity_poly.entity_id
_entity_poly.type
_entity_poly.pdbx_seq_one_letter_code
_entity_poly.pdbx_strand_id
1 'polypeptide(L)'
;MSPTTMNLYSWMEQGRKDILVYFSALLQNGVRVNGADLENGDLGEIVTVELRDPKTGGYLPVCPFLRRIGKTKYTCSIHTVKPDMCCNYMPWIYGETYFPRCPALKEKRSRWSGLPEQDQVRGFRLQEPNY
;
A
#
# COMPACT_ATOMS: atom_id res chain seq x y z
N MET A 1 7.47 -0.24 -2.80
CA MET A 1 6.04 -0.62 -2.73
C MET A 1 5.22 0.66 -2.79
N SER A 2 4.41 0.84 -3.83
CA SER A 2 3.65 2.06 -4.13
C SER A 2 2.21 1.71 -4.51
N PRO A 3 1.23 2.63 -4.30
CA PRO A 3 -0.14 2.38 -4.70
C PRO A 3 -0.23 2.29 -6.23
N THR A 4 -1.18 1.48 -6.72
CA THR A 4 -1.50 1.49 -8.16
C THR A 4 -2.27 2.75 -8.54
N THR A 5 -2.27 3.09 -9.82
CA THR A 5 -3.08 4.19 -10.38
C THR A 5 -4.57 4.04 -10.07
N MET A 6 -5.10 2.80 -10.03
CA MET A 6 -6.49 2.53 -9.64
C MET A 6 -6.78 2.90 -8.17
N ASN A 7 -5.81 2.71 -7.26
CA ASN A 7 -5.98 3.15 -5.87
C ASN A 7 -6.02 4.67 -5.78
N LEU A 8 -5.13 5.36 -6.52
CA LEU A 8 -5.13 6.82 -6.61
C LEU A 8 -6.46 7.35 -7.15
N TYR A 9 -6.91 6.82 -8.29
CA TYR A 9 -8.21 7.15 -8.88
C TYR A 9 -9.35 7.00 -7.87
N SER A 10 -9.42 5.86 -7.19
CA SER A 10 -10.48 5.60 -6.20
C SER A 10 -10.47 6.61 -5.04
N TRP A 11 -9.28 7.00 -4.55
CA TRP A 11 -9.17 8.02 -3.51
C TRP A 11 -9.48 9.42 -4.01
N MET A 12 -9.15 9.74 -5.26
CA MET A 12 -9.50 11.02 -5.89
C MET A 12 -11.01 11.17 -6.02
N GLU A 13 -11.70 10.16 -6.56
CA GLU A 13 -13.16 10.15 -6.69
C GLU A 13 -13.88 10.22 -5.34
N GLN A 14 -13.29 9.61 -4.30
CA GLN A 14 -13.82 9.68 -2.93
C GLN A 14 -13.45 10.97 -2.17
N GLY A 15 -12.70 11.89 -2.80
CA GLY A 15 -12.26 13.12 -2.15
C GLY A 15 -11.30 12.90 -0.97
N ARG A 16 -10.58 11.78 -0.93
CA ARG A 16 -9.67 11.37 0.16
C ARG A 16 -8.33 12.09 0.12
N LYS A 17 -8.38 13.43 0.13
CA LYS A 17 -7.19 14.30 0.18
C LYS A 17 -6.35 14.04 1.42
N ASP A 18 -6.96 13.60 2.51
CA ASP A 18 -6.29 13.16 3.75
C ASP A 18 -5.31 11.99 3.53
N ILE A 19 -5.58 11.14 2.54
CA ILE A 19 -4.70 10.05 2.12
C ILE A 19 -3.72 10.53 1.06
N LEU A 20 -4.25 11.16 0.01
CA LEU A 20 -3.51 11.55 -1.19
C LEU A 20 -2.36 12.50 -0.90
N VAL A 21 -2.48 13.36 0.11
CA VAL A 21 -1.45 14.34 0.47
C VAL A 21 -0.10 13.69 0.81
N TYR A 22 -0.11 12.44 1.26
CA TYR A 22 1.09 11.69 1.60
C TYR A 22 1.77 11.01 0.41
N PHE A 23 1.23 11.14 -0.80
CA PHE A 23 1.81 10.54 -2.00
C PHE A 23 2.40 11.62 -2.90
N SER A 24 3.58 11.34 -3.46
CA SER A 24 4.22 12.15 -4.49
C SER A 24 4.32 11.32 -5.76
N ALA A 25 3.69 11.77 -6.82
CA ALA A 25 3.75 11.14 -8.14
C ALA A 25 4.81 11.85 -8.98
N LEU A 26 5.69 11.08 -9.62
CA LEU A 26 6.57 11.57 -10.68
C LEU A 26 5.89 11.31 -12.03
N LEU A 27 5.68 12.36 -12.81
CA LEU A 27 5.11 12.28 -14.14
C LEU A 27 6.19 12.05 -15.20
N GLN A 28 5.79 11.61 -16.40
CA GLN A 28 6.70 11.37 -17.54
C GLN A 28 7.52 12.61 -17.94
N ASN A 29 6.94 13.80 -17.76
CA ASN A 29 7.62 15.08 -18.01
C ASN A 29 8.67 15.46 -16.93
N GLY A 30 8.89 14.59 -15.93
CA GLY A 30 9.86 14.79 -14.84
C GLY A 30 9.34 15.63 -13.68
N VAL A 31 8.12 16.15 -13.74
CA VAL A 31 7.50 16.94 -12.66
C VAL A 31 7.02 16.02 -11.54
N ARG A 32 7.26 16.43 -10.29
CA ARG A 32 6.65 15.80 -9.12
C ARG A 32 5.40 16.56 -8.70
N VAL A 33 4.29 15.85 -8.58
CA VAL A 33 3.00 16.38 -8.17
C VAL A 33 2.61 15.73 -6.84
N ASN A 34 2.05 16.51 -5.92
CA ASN A 34 1.46 15.96 -4.70
C ASN A 34 0.16 15.24 -5.05
N GLY A 35 -0.10 14.08 -4.45
CA GLY A 35 -1.27 13.29 -4.75
C GLY A 35 -2.59 14.03 -4.54
N ALA A 36 -2.64 14.99 -3.61
CA ALA A 36 -3.83 15.81 -3.35
C ALA A 36 -4.13 16.84 -4.45
N ASP A 37 -3.16 17.08 -5.33
CA ASP A 37 -3.21 18.01 -6.47
C ASP A 37 -3.22 17.28 -7.82
N LEU A 38 -3.22 15.94 -7.83
CA LEU A 38 -3.36 15.16 -9.06
C LEU A 38 -4.74 15.38 -9.68
N GLU A 39 -4.76 15.45 -11.00
CA GLU A 39 -5.98 15.42 -11.82
C GLU A 39 -6.14 14.07 -12.52
N ASN A 40 -7.37 13.74 -12.93
CA ASN A 40 -7.66 12.45 -13.59
C ASN A 40 -6.81 12.24 -14.87
N GLY A 41 -6.45 13.32 -15.56
CA GLY A 41 -5.56 13.28 -16.73
C GLY A 41 -4.12 12.88 -16.40
N ASP A 42 -3.64 13.17 -15.19
CA ASP A 42 -2.26 12.90 -14.79
C ASP A 42 -1.99 11.41 -14.57
N LEU A 43 -3.03 10.63 -14.25
CA LEU A 43 -2.90 9.22 -13.86
C LEU A 43 -2.22 8.36 -14.94
N GLY A 44 -2.41 8.68 -16.22
CA GLY A 44 -1.76 8.00 -17.34
C GLY A 44 -0.28 8.36 -17.52
N GLU A 45 0.13 9.50 -16.96
CA GLU A 45 1.49 10.04 -17.05
C GLU A 45 2.35 9.66 -15.84
N ILE A 46 1.79 8.97 -14.84
CA ILE A 46 2.53 8.59 -13.63
C ILE A 46 3.57 7.51 -13.95
N VAL A 47 4.84 7.82 -13.69
CA VAL A 47 5.98 6.91 -13.78
C VAL A 47 6.21 6.18 -12.45
N THR A 48 6.16 6.90 -11.34
CA THR A 48 6.30 6.32 -10.00
C THR A 48 5.51 7.11 -8.97
N VAL A 49 5.15 6.45 -7.88
CA VAL A 49 4.45 7.05 -6.74
C VAL A 49 5.18 6.68 -5.48
N GLU A 50 5.47 7.65 -4.64
CA GLU A 50 6.20 7.46 -3.40
C GLU A 50 5.41 8.01 -2.22
N LEU A 51 5.52 7.32 -1.08
CA LEU A 51 5.01 7.84 0.18
C LEU A 51 5.99 8.86 0.75
N ARG A 52 5.56 10.12 0.84
CA ARG A 52 6.37 11.26 1.26
C ARG A 52 5.67 12.03 2.38
N ASP A 53 6.47 12.67 3.22
CA ASP A 53 5.96 13.61 4.21
C ASP A 53 5.44 14.87 3.47
N PRO A 54 4.17 15.25 3.64
CA PRO A 54 3.58 16.39 2.92
C PRO A 54 4.19 17.74 3.32
N LYS A 55 4.80 17.84 4.50
CA LYS A 55 5.41 19.07 5.00
C LYS A 55 6.86 19.23 4.54
N THR A 56 7.60 18.12 4.46
CA THR A 56 9.05 18.16 4.19
C THR A 56 9.43 17.63 2.80
N GLY A 57 8.53 16.89 2.12
CA GLY A 57 8.84 16.15 0.89
C GLY A 57 9.77 14.95 1.09
N GLY A 58 10.22 14.71 2.31
CA GLY A 58 11.12 13.63 2.68
C GLY A 58 10.41 12.27 2.75
N TYR A 59 11.19 11.21 2.92
CA TYR A 59 10.63 9.89 3.21
C TYR A 59 10.16 9.79 4.66
N LEU A 60 9.01 9.14 4.86
CA LEU A 60 8.51 8.87 6.19
C LEU A 60 9.18 7.61 6.77
N PRO A 61 9.68 7.65 8.02
CA PRO A 61 10.29 6.48 8.66
C PRO A 61 9.23 5.42 9.04
N VAL A 62 7.97 5.83 9.17
CA VAL A 62 6.83 4.97 9.49
C VAL A 62 5.61 5.35 8.66
N CYS A 63 4.74 4.39 8.37
CA CYS A 63 3.49 4.66 7.67
C CYS A 63 2.63 5.66 8.47
N PRO A 64 2.18 6.79 7.88
CA PRO A 64 1.47 7.84 8.60
C PRO A 64 0.05 7.41 9.03
N PHE A 65 -0.49 6.39 8.38
CA PHE A 65 -1.81 5.84 8.68
C PHE A 65 -1.79 4.76 9.75
N LEU A 66 -0.60 4.31 10.19
CA LEU A 66 -0.44 3.24 11.16
C LEU A 66 -0.15 3.82 12.54
N ARG A 67 -0.91 3.41 13.55
CA ARG A 67 -0.73 3.84 14.94
C ARG A 67 -0.71 2.64 15.89
N ARG A 68 0.24 2.62 16.81
CA ARG A 68 0.29 1.65 17.91
C ARG A 68 -0.71 2.06 19.00
N ILE A 69 -1.55 1.13 19.44
CA ILE A 69 -2.59 1.35 20.48
C ILE A 69 -2.41 0.42 21.69
N GLY A 70 -1.38 -0.41 21.70
CA GLY A 70 -1.02 -1.30 22.80
C GLY A 70 0.27 -2.04 22.49
N LYS A 71 0.75 -2.88 23.43
CA LYS A 71 2.04 -3.59 23.30
C LYS A 71 2.21 -4.36 21.99
N THR A 72 1.14 -4.94 21.46
CA THR A 72 1.16 -5.73 20.21
C THR A 72 -0.02 -5.39 19.30
N LYS A 73 -0.64 -4.23 19.52
CA LYS A 73 -1.88 -3.81 18.85
C LYS A 73 -1.65 -2.54 18.06
N TYR A 74 -2.09 -2.56 16.81
CA TYR A 74 -1.99 -1.45 15.88
C TYR A 74 -3.34 -1.22 15.22
N THR A 75 -3.60 0.04 14.87
CA THR A 75 -4.75 0.46 14.08
C THR A 75 -4.28 1.17 12.82
N CYS A 76 -5.02 1.02 11.73
CA CYS A 76 -4.77 1.70 10.47
C CYS A 76 -5.95 2.62 10.16
N SER A 77 -5.71 3.92 10.03
CA SER A 77 -6.80 4.90 9.81
C SER A 77 -7.46 4.78 8.44
N ILE A 78 -6.77 4.20 7.45
CA ILE A 78 -7.28 4.00 6.08
C ILE A 78 -7.73 2.57 5.82
N HIS A 79 -8.00 1.80 6.87
CA HIS A 79 -8.22 0.36 6.78
C HIS A 79 -9.29 -0.06 5.76
N THR A 80 -10.41 0.66 5.71
CA THR A 80 -11.55 0.36 4.82
C THR A 80 -11.28 0.65 3.35
N VAL A 81 -10.30 1.50 3.04
CA VAL A 81 -9.91 1.92 1.68
C VAL A 81 -8.46 1.53 1.37
N LYS A 82 -7.95 0.54 2.10
CA LYS A 82 -6.57 0.10 2.05
C LYS A 82 -6.23 -0.43 0.65
N PRO A 83 -5.13 0.01 0.02
CA PRO A 83 -4.72 -0.52 -1.27
C PRO A 83 -4.17 -1.94 -1.09
N ASP A 84 -4.27 -2.80 -2.10
CA ASP A 84 -3.88 -4.21 -1.98
C ASP A 84 -2.40 -4.40 -1.57
N MET A 85 -1.52 -3.49 -1.98
CA MET A 85 -0.12 -3.47 -1.52
C MET A 85 0.02 -3.47 0.00
N CYS A 86 -0.90 -2.82 0.72
CA CYS A 86 -0.85 -2.68 2.18
C CYS A 86 -1.41 -3.91 2.90
N CYS A 87 -1.98 -4.87 2.17
CA CYS A 87 -2.32 -6.20 2.67
C CYS A 87 -1.08 -7.11 2.72
N ASN A 88 -0.10 -6.84 1.84
CA ASN A 88 1.16 -7.58 1.75
C ASN A 88 2.31 -6.88 2.48
N TYR A 89 2.13 -5.61 2.87
CA TYR A 89 3.11 -4.83 3.62
C TYR A 89 3.19 -5.29 5.09
N MET A 90 4.35 -5.83 5.48
CA MET A 90 4.73 -6.05 6.87
C MET A 90 5.57 -4.85 7.32
N PRO A 91 5.14 -4.02 8.29
CA PRO A 91 5.98 -2.94 8.78
C PRO A 91 7.22 -3.55 9.45
N TRP A 92 8.35 -2.89 9.21
CA TRP A 92 9.73 -3.34 9.39
C TRP A 92 10.17 -3.77 10.80
N ILE A 93 9.27 -3.83 11.77
CA ILE A 93 9.56 -4.46 13.06
C ILE A 93 9.15 -5.93 12.99
N TYR A 94 10.11 -6.77 12.58
CA TYR A 94 10.03 -8.23 12.75
C TYR A 94 9.67 -8.51 14.23
N GLY A 95 8.45 -8.99 14.48
CA GLY A 95 8.00 -9.43 15.82
C GLY A 95 6.91 -8.60 16.51
N GLU A 96 6.65 -7.34 16.16
CA GLU A 96 5.63 -6.52 16.85
C GLU A 96 4.25 -6.48 16.16
N THR A 97 4.18 -6.89 14.90
CA THR A 97 2.93 -6.90 14.11
C THR A 97 2.81 -8.14 13.24
N TYR A 98 2.17 -9.19 13.76
CA TYR A 98 1.79 -10.36 12.97
C TYR A 98 0.44 -10.13 12.26
N PHE A 99 0.46 -9.40 11.14
CA PHE A 99 -0.73 -9.11 10.33
C PHE A 99 -1.45 -10.32 9.70
N PRO A 100 -0.86 -11.53 9.49
CA PRO A 100 -1.60 -12.68 8.91
C PRO A 100 -2.81 -13.15 9.73
N ARG A 101 -2.94 -12.73 11.00
CA ARG A 101 -4.11 -13.01 11.85
C ARG A 101 -5.17 -11.91 11.82
N CYS A 102 -4.94 -10.80 11.11
CA CYS A 102 -5.92 -9.72 10.99
C CYS A 102 -7.20 -10.27 10.31
N PRO A 103 -8.37 -10.26 10.99
CA PRO A 103 -9.61 -10.81 10.43
C PRO A 103 -9.98 -10.21 9.06
N ALA A 104 -9.73 -8.92 8.87
CA ALA A 104 -9.98 -8.23 7.60
C ALA A 104 -9.05 -8.67 6.44
N LEU A 105 -7.91 -9.32 6.74
CA LEU A 105 -7.07 -9.96 5.71
C LEU A 105 -7.50 -11.41 5.43
N LYS A 106 -8.27 -12.05 6.32
CA LYS A 106 -8.82 -13.40 6.08
C LYS A 106 -9.93 -13.38 5.03
N GLU A 107 -10.73 -12.32 4.99
CA GLU A 107 -11.88 -12.22 4.09
C GLU A 107 -11.47 -12.16 2.61
N LYS A 108 -10.39 -11.42 2.28
CA LYS A 108 -9.84 -11.37 0.91
C LYS A 108 -9.18 -12.68 0.44
N ARG A 109 -8.69 -13.54 1.34
CA ARG A 109 -8.16 -14.86 0.96
C ARG A 109 -9.24 -15.81 0.47
N SER A 110 -10.48 -15.70 0.97
CA SER A 110 -11.58 -16.60 0.57
C SER A 110 -12.03 -16.40 -0.88
N ARG A 111 -11.81 -15.22 -1.46
CA ARG A 111 -12.25 -14.89 -2.83
C ARG A 111 -11.30 -15.40 -3.92
N TRP A 112 -10.09 -15.83 -3.56
CA TRP A 112 -9.09 -16.41 -4.48
C TRP A 112 -8.81 -17.89 -4.23
N SER A 113 -9.47 -18.52 -3.24
CA SER A 113 -9.39 -19.95 -2.98
C SER A 113 -10.34 -20.80 -3.84
N GLY A 114 -11.00 -20.19 -4.83
CA GLY A 114 -11.93 -20.85 -5.75
C GLY A 114 -11.38 -21.08 -7.17
N LEU A 115 -10.11 -20.75 -7.44
CA LEU A 115 -9.51 -21.05 -8.74
C LEU A 115 -9.03 -22.51 -8.78
N PRO A 116 -9.31 -23.27 -9.85
CA PRO A 116 -8.85 -24.65 -10.00
C PRO A 116 -7.33 -24.74 -9.88
N GLU A 117 -6.86 -25.83 -9.29
CA GLU A 117 -5.47 -26.12 -8.92
C GLU A 117 -4.44 -25.93 -10.08
N GLN A 118 -4.90 -25.96 -11.32
CA GLN A 118 -4.10 -25.82 -12.53
C GLN A 118 -3.54 -24.41 -12.82
N ASP A 119 -4.08 -23.34 -12.21
CA ASP A 119 -3.60 -21.96 -12.43
C ASP A 119 -2.62 -21.45 -11.33
N GLN A 120 -2.22 -22.30 -10.38
CA GLN A 120 -1.17 -21.98 -9.40
C GLN A 120 0.23 -22.12 -10.02
N VAL A 121 0.53 -21.32 -11.05
CA VAL A 121 1.84 -21.36 -11.72
C VAL A 121 2.90 -20.64 -10.88
N ARG A 122 3.77 -21.46 -10.26
CA ARG A 122 5.20 -21.28 -9.98
C ARG A 122 5.68 -19.85 -9.63
N GLY A 123 5.91 -19.62 -8.34
CA GLY A 123 6.71 -18.48 -7.85
C GLY A 123 7.51 -18.82 -6.59
N PHE A 124 8.81 -19.04 -6.76
CA PHE A 124 9.87 -19.08 -5.74
C PHE A 124 9.83 -20.21 -4.69
N ARG A 125 10.40 -21.35 -5.07
CA ARG A 125 11.06 -22.27 -4.14
C ARG A 125 12.39 -21.61 -3.73
N LEU A 126 12.44 -20.98 -2.57
CA LEU A 126 13.72 -20.68 -1.93
C LEU A 126 14.35 -22.02 -1.53
N GLN A 127 15.43 -22.40 -2.20
CA GLN A 127 16.31 -23.46 -1.71
C GLN A 127 16.94 -22.98 -0.40
N GLU A 128 16.77 -23.76 0.66
CA GLU A 128 17.52 -23.57 1.90
C GLU A 128 19.01 -23.85 1.65
N PRO A 129 19.94 -23.03 2.18
CA PRO A 129 21.34 -23.39 2.14
C PRO A 129 21.61 -24.50 3.15
N ASN A 130 22.10 -25.63 2.66
CA ASN A 130 22.71 -26.65 3.51
C ASN A 130 24.02 -26.10 4.10
N TYR A 131 24.22 -26.40 5.38
CA TYR A 131 25.43 -26.16 6.17
C TYR A 131 26.64 -26.89 5.60
#